data_AF-A0A372RLC2-F1
#
_entry.id   AF-A0A372RLC2-F1
#
_cell.length_a   1.000
_cell.length_b   1.000
_cell.length_c   1.000
_cell.angle_alpha   90.00
_cell.angle_beta   90.00
_cell.angle_gamma   90.00
#
_symmetry.space_group_name_H-M   'P 1'
#
loop_
_entity.id
_entity.type
_entity.pdbx_description
1 polymer ?
#
loop_
_entity_poly.entity_id
_entity_poly.type
_entity_poly.pdbx_seq_one_letter_code
_entity_poly.pdbx_strand_id
1 'polypeptide(L)'
;MNDFEIFLKNSQNTFINKLLINNRGGDDILSCVKENIMKKKRVKYLAIMETTFDEYDENIYEDKELFLLENEVKEFELYDIIIQEYSDLVIYTDIAFVKKLE
;
A
#
# COMPACT_ATOMS: atom_id res chain seq x y z
N MET A 1 -4.75 -1.44 14.52
CA MET A 1 -5.61 -2.07 13.50
C MET A 1 -6.96 -1.38 13.18
N ASN A 2 -7.36 -0.26 13.80
CA ASN A 2 -8.67 0.37 13.48
C ASN A 2 -8.58 1.61 12.58
N ASP A 3 -7.58 2.49 12.77
CA ASP A 3 -7.55 3.80 12.09
C ASP A 3 -7.33 3.70 10.57
N PHE A 4 -6.48 2.78 10.11
CA PHE A 4 -6.29 2.54 8.68
C PHE A 4 -7.56 2.01 8.02
N GLU A 5 -8.25 1.08 8.66
CA GLU A 5 -9.52 0.55 8.15
C GLU A 5 -10.60 1.64 8.11
N ILE A 6 -10.69 2.46 9.16
CA ILE A 6 -11.59 3.63 9.21
C ILE A 6 -11.29 4.59 8.06
N PHE A 7 -10.01 4.89 7.80
CA PHE A 7 -9.60 5.74 6.67
C PHE A 7 -10.05 5.16 5.32
N LEU A 8 -9.85 3.86 5.10
CA LEU A 8 -10.27 3.19 3.87
C LEU A 8 -11.80 3.21 3.71
N LYS A 9 -12.55 2.98 4.79
CA LYS A 9 -14.03 3.06 4.79
C LYS A 9 -14.52 4.46 4.51
N ASN A 10 -13.93 5.48 5.13
CA ASN A 10 -14.32 6.88 4.93
C ASN A 10 -14.04 7.38 3.51
N SER A 11 -13.05 6.79 2.83
CA SER A 11 -12.72 7.13 1.45
C SER A 11 -13.49 6.32 0.41
N GLN A 12 -14.44 5.44 0.79
CA GLN A 12 -15.09 4.43 -0.08
C GLN A 12 -15.56 4.87 -1.48
N ASN A 13 -15.94 6.14 -1.64
CA ASN A 13 -16.42 6.70 -2.91
C ASN A 13 -15.29 7.26 -3.81
N THR A 14 -14.04 7.06 -3.42
CA THR A 14 -12.86 7.51 -4.16
C THR A 14 -12.24 6.33 -4.89
N PHE A 15 -12.09 6.48 -6.20
CA PHE A 15 -11.24 5.63 -7.02
C PHE A 15 -9.82 6.21 -7.04
N ILE A 16 -8.83 5.35 -6.84
CA ILE A 16 -7.42 5.73 -6.75
C ILE A 16 -6.69 5.07 -7.92
N ASN A 17 -6.07 5.88 -8.78
CA ASN A 17 -5.34 5.31 -9.92
C ASN A 17 -4.08 4.56 -9.46
N LYS A 18 -3.26 5.15 -8.57
CA LYS A 18 -2.06 4.53 -8.00
C LYS A 18 -2.09 4.65 -6.49
N LEU A 19 -1.97 3.54 -5.77
CA LEU A 19 -1.88 3.51 -4.31
C LEU A 19 -0.61 2.79 -3.88
N LEU A 20 0.24 3.49 -3.13
CA LEU A 20 1.45 2.95 -2.53
C LEU A 20 1.26 2.93 -1.01
N ILE A 21 1.55 1.80 -0.37
CA ILE A 21 1.52 1.66 1.09
C ILE A 21 2.87 1.14 1.55
N ASN A 22 3.55 1.93 2.39
CA ASN A 22 4.72 1.46 3.13
C ASN A 22 4.29 1.22 4.58
N ASN A 23 4.14 -0.04 4.95
CA ASN A 23 3.74 -0.49 6.27
C ASN A 23 4.97 -0.58 7.19
N ARG A 24 5.28 0.54 7.84
CA ARG A 24 6.38 0.67 8.79
C ARG A 24 5.92 0.23 10.18
N GLY A 25 6.16 -1.02 10.52
CA GLY A 25 5.76 -1.58 11.82
C GLY A 25 5.26 -3.02 11.77
N GLY A 26 5.09 -3.59 10.57
CA GLY A 26 4.78 -5.01 10.40
C GLY A 26 3.37 -5.44 10.85
N ASP A 27 2.44 -4.49 11.00
CA ASP A 27 1.03 -4.83 11.23
C ASP A 27 0.47 -5.59 10.00
N ASP A 28 -0.24 -6.70 10.17
CA ASP A 28 -0.90 -7.35 9.03
C ASP A 28 -2.04 -6.47 8.48
N ILE A 29 -1.77 -5.76 7.38
CA ILE A 29 -2.76 -4.92 6.70
C ILE A 29 -3.43 -5.61 5.51
N LEU A 30 -2.96 -6.78 5.10
CA LEU A 30 -3.36 -7.39 3.83
C LEU A 30 -4.84 -7.77 3.83
N SER A 31 -5.33 -8.33 4.94
CA SER A 31 -6.74 -8.63 5.14
C SER A 31 -7.62 -7.37 5.02
N CYS A 32 -7.16 -6.26 5.60
CA CYS A 32 -7.85 -4.97 5.56
C CYS A 32 -7.91 -4.40 4.13
N VAL A 33 -6.78 -4.47 3.40
CA VAL A 33 -6.67 -4.05 2.00
C VAL A 33 -7.59 -4.90 1.11
N LYS A 34 -7.60 -6.22 1.28
CA LYS A 34 -8.47 -7.10 0.49
C LYS A 34 -9.95 -6.74 0.67
N GLU A 35 -10.39 -6.52 1.91
CA GLU A 35 -11.79 -6.18 2.18
C GLU A 35 -12.20 -4.82 1.61
N ASN A 36 -11.36 -3.80 1.80
CA ASN A 36 -11.76 -2.41 1.55
C ASN A 36 -11.30 -1.84 0.20
N ILE A 37 -10.28 -2.42 -0.40
CA ILE A 37 -9.71 -2.00 -1.69
C ILE A 37 -10.02 -3.04 -2.78
N MET A 38 -9.62 -4.30 -2.57
CA MET A 38 -9.72 -5.35 -3.60
C MET A 38 -11.17 -5.69 -3.94
N LYS A 39 -11.96 -6.12 -2.95
CA LYS A 39 -13.37 -6.47 -3.15
C LYS A 39 -14.21 -5.29 -3.66
N LYS A 40 -13.79 -4.06 -3.37
CA LYS A 40 -14.45 -2.83 -3.80
C LYS A 40 -13.96 -2.30 -5.16
N LYS A 41 -12.92 -2.92 -5.76
CA LYS A 41 -12.30 -2.52 -7.03
C LYS A 41 -11.93 -1.03 -7.09
N ARG A 42 -11.36 -0.51 -6.01
CA ARG A 42 -11.13 0.94 -5.83
C ARG A 42 -9.78 1.44 -6.32
N VAL A 43 -8.88 0.54 -6.69
CA VAL A 43 -7.51 0.84 -7.08
C VAL A 43 -7.19 0.20 -8.42
N LYS A 44 -6.47 0.90 -9.30
CA LYS A 44 -5.95 0.31 -10.54
C LYS A 44 -4.56 -0.30 -10.35
N TYR A 45 -3.64 0.45 -9.76
CA TYR A 45 -2.27 0.02 -9.48
C TYR A 45 -2.00 0.08 -7.98
N LEU A 46 -1.56 -1.04 -7.40
CA LEU A 46 -1.30 -1.17 -5.97
C LEU A 46 0.13 -1.66 -5.74
N ALA A 47 0.84 -1.00 -4.83
CA ALA A 47 2.10 -1.50 -4.30
C ALA A 47 2.06 -1.45 -2.78
N ILE A 48 2.46 -2.55 -2.14
CA ILE A 48 2.56 -2.65 -0.69
C ILE A 48 3.95 -3.19 -0.35
N MET A 49 4.66 -2.42 0.45
CA MET A 49 5.93 -2.78 1.04
C MET A 49 5.76 -2.78 2.55
N GLU A 50 6.27 -3.81 3.21
CA GLU A 50 6.36 -3.91 4.65
C GLU A 50 7.83 -3.74 5.02
N THR A 51 8.12 -2.69 5.77
CA THR A 51 9.47 -2.40 6.25
C THR A 51 9.46 -2.57 7.76
N THR A 52 10.29 -3.48 8.25
CA THR A 52 10.54 -3.66 9.68
C THR A 52 11.91 -3.07 10.04
N PHE A 53 11.99 -2.43 11.20
CA PHE A 53 13.22 -1.82 11.71
C PHE A 53 13.70 -2.61 12.93
N ASP A 54 15.01 -2.63 13.16
CA ASP A 54 15.54 -3.10 14.44
C ASP A 54 15.06 -2.16 15.55
N GLU A 55 14.69 -2.71 16.71
CA GLU A 55 14.24 -1.93 17.88
C GLU A 55 15.35 -0.98 18.38
N TYR A 56 16.62 -1.30 18.09
CA TYR A 56 17.80 -0.60 18.58
C TYR A 56 18.57 0.17 17.50
N ASP A 57 18.19 0.06 16.22
CA ASP A 57 18.87 0.71 15.09
C ASP A 57 17.88 0.98 13.94
N GLU A 58 18.00 2.13 13.26
CA GLU A 58 17.16 2.50 12.10
C GLU A 58 17.48 1.66 10.84
N ASN A 59 18.29 0.62 10.98
CA ASN A 59 18.58 -0.34 9.94
C ASN A 59 17.35 -1.19 9.60
N ILE A 60 17.05 -1.28 8.30
CA ILE A 60 15.96 -2.10 7.79
C ILE A 60 16.31 -3.58 8.01
N TYR A 61 15.45 -4.27 8.74
CA TYR A 61 15.61 -5.67 9.10
C TYR A 61 15.06 -6.60 8.01
N GLU A 62 13.89 -6.26 7.47
CA GLU A 62 13.24 -7.02 6.41
C GLU A 62 12.35 -6.10 5.57
N ASP A 63 12.51 -6.17 4.25
CA ASP A 63 11.58 -5.60 3.28
C ASP A 63 10.82 -6.75 2.62
N LYS A 64 9.52 -6.84 2.91
CA LYS A 64 8.60 -7.75 2.22
C LYS A 64 7.69 -6.96 1.30
N GLU A 65 7.68 -7.29 0.02
CA GLU A 65 6.78 -6.68 -0.95
C GLU A 65 5.67 -7.63 -1.37
N LEU A 66 4.45 -7.10 -1.49
CA LEU A 66 3.29 -7.85 -2.00
C LEU A 66 3.54 -8.39 -3.42
N PHE A 67 4.33 -7.67 -4.23
CA PHE A 67 4.70 -8.08 -5.58
C PHE A 67 5.40 -9.44 -5.63
N LEU A 68 6.16 -9.80 -4.59
CA LEU A 68 6.89 -11.07 -4.51
C LEU A 68 5.98 -12.25 -4.10
N LEU A 69 4.75 -11.99 -3.68
CA LEU A 69 3.79 -13.01 -3.25
C LEU A 69 2.92 -13.46 -4.43
N GLU A 70 3.43 -14.36 -5.27
CA GLU A 70 2.77 -14.74 -6.54
C GLU A 70 1.30 -15.14 -6.41
N ASN A 71 0.94 -15.86 -5.34
CA ASN A 71 -0.45 -16.28 -5.12
C ASN A 71 -1.36 -15.09 -4.82
N GLU A 72 -0.84 -14.13 -4.05
CA GLU A 72 -1.55 -12.90 -3.70
C GLU A 72 -1.71 -12.02 -4.95
N VAL A 73 -0.64 -11.83 -5.73
CA VAL A 73 -0.68 -11.08 -6.99
C VAL A 73 -1.76 -11.63 -7.93
N LYS A 74 -1.77 -12.96 -8.13
CA LYS A 74 -2.80 -13.63 -8.94
C LYS A 74 -4.21 -13.40 -8.40
N GLU A 75 -4.39 -13.37 -7.08
CA GLU A 75 -5.69 -13.07 -6.48
C GLU A 75 -6.13 -11.64 -6.79
N PHE A 76 -5.26 -10.64 -6.66
CA PHE A 76 -5.57 -9.25 -6.99
C PHE A 76 -5.88 -9.03 -8.48
N GLU A 77 -5.19 -9.76 -9.37
CA GLU A 77 -5.44 -9.71 -10.81
C GLU A 77 -6.87 -10.14 -11.18
N LEU A 78 -7.48 -11.09 -10.43
CA LEU A 78 -8.89 -11.49 -10.62
C LEU A 78 -9.88 -10.35 -10.35
N TYR A 79 -9.44 -9.30 -9.65
CA TYR A 79 -10.22 -8.09 -9.35
C TYR A 79 -9.86 -6.90 -10.25
N ASP A 80 -9.09 -7.13 -11.32
CA ASP A 80 -8.59 -6.10 -12.25
C ASP A 80 -7.63 -5.09 -11.58
N ILE A 81 -6.93 -5.52 -10.52
CA ILE A 81 -5.93 -4.71 -9.80
C ILE A 81 -4.54 -5.19 -10.18
N ILE A 82 -3.70 -4.28 -10.65
CA ILE A 82 -2.33 -4.57 -11.06
C ILE A 82 -1.41 -4.32 -9.87
N ILE A 83 -0.77 -5.39 -9.37
CA ILE A 83 0.29 -5.26 -8.36
C ILE A 83 1.61 -4.91 -9.06
N GLN A 84 2.35 -3.95 -8.50
CA GLN A 84 3.68 -3.57 -8.97
C GLN A 84 4.68 -3.52 -7.82
N GLU A 85 5.97 -3.60 -8.16
CA GLU A 85 7.05 -3.25 -7.22
C GLU A 85 6.84 -1.84 -6.69
N TYR A 86 7.17 -1.63 -5.42
CA TYR A 86 6.97 -0.34 -4.77
C TYR A 86 7.74 0.76 -5.50
N SER A 87 9.01 0.50 -5.83
CA SER A 87 9.94 1.40 -6.53
C SER A 87 9.43 1.86 -7.90
N ASP A 88 8.77 0.97 -8.65
CA ASP A 88 8.20 1.26 -9.97
C ASP A 88 6.99 2.19 -9.90
N LEU A 89 6.23 2.13 -8.81
CA LEU A 89 5.05 2.96 -8.61
C LEU A 89 5.38 4.34 -8.00
N VAL A 90 6.60 4.52 -7.44
CA VAL A 90 7.05 5.78 -6.85
C VAL A 90 7.02 6.87 -7.91
N ILE A 91 6.25 7.93 -7.63
CA ILE A 91 6.28 9.14 -8.44
C ILE A 91 7.46 9.97 -7.96
N TYR A 92 8.58 9.90 -8.66
CA TYR A 92 9.68 10.84 -8.47
C TYR A 92 9.21 12.23 -8.92
N THR A 93 8.85 13.08 -7.95
CA THR A 93 8.64 14.49 -8.22
C THR A 93 9.92 15.22 -7.87
N ASP A 94 10.64 15.78 -8.86
CA ASP A 94 11.68 16.80 -8.66
C ASP A 94 11.13 18.14 -8.12
N ILE A 95 9.95 18.12 -7.49
CA ILE A 95 9.23 19.31 -7.06
C ILE A 95 9.19 19.27 -5.53
N ALA A 96 9.99 20.16 -4.92
CA ALA A 96 9.95 20.46 -3.51
C ALA A 96 8.49 20.65 -3.08
N PHE A 97 7.98 19.77 -2.22
CA PHE A 97 6.65 19.89 -1.64
C PHE A 97 6.55 21.24 -0.92
N VAL A 98 5.93 22.23 -1.55
CA VAL A 98 5.43 23.41 -0.85
C VAL A 98 4.22 22.93 -0.06
N LYS A 99 4.46 22.43 1.16
CA LYS A 99 3.39 22.29 2.15
C LYS A 99 2.97 23.68 2.59
N LYS A 100 1.74 24.06 2.25
CA LYS A 100 0.92 24.90 3.12
C LYS A 100 -0.50 24.35 3.08
N LEU A 101 -0.86 23.59 4.11
CA LEU A 101 -2.26 23.37 4.46
C LEU A 101 -2.59 24.45 5.49
N GLU A 102 -3.54 25.31 5.13
CA GLU A 102 -4.13 26.33 6.01
C GLU A 102 -5.16 25.70 6.95
#